data_AF-I0UVZ1-F1
#
_entry.id   AF-I0UVZ1-F1
#
_cell.length_a   1.000
_cell.length_b   1.000
_cell.length_c   1.000
_cell.angle_alpha   90.00
_cell.angle_beta   90.00
_cell.angle_gamma   90.00
#
_symmetry.space_group_name_H-M   'P 1'
#
loop_
_entity.id
_entity.type
_entity.pdbx_description
1 polymer ?
#
loop_
_entity_poly.entity_id
_entity_poly.type
_entity_poly.pdbx_seq_one_letter_code
_entity_poly.pdbx_strand_id
1 'polypeptide(L)'
;MALLARLVSERNNVVTQKNISQDNTARMKNPFYIHRLLLAIVAVFIITGCSHAANGSKGSESKSTSSTSASSVSDQKTDKKDEPKAEAEKPTKDTDNSVPTEYKSALKQAETYSKYMHMSKQGIYKQLTSEYGGKFKPEAAQYAIDNVQADWNENALKKAQSYQKDMHMSPEAIRDQLTSEYGEKFTPEEAEYAVSHLS
;
A
#
# COMPACT_ATOMS: atom_id res chain seq x y z
N MET A 1 14.11 -50.30 -37.48
CA MET A 1 13.56 -48.95 -37.78
C MET A 1 12.80 -48.32 -36.60
N ALA A 2 11.95 -49.03 -35.85
CA ALA A 2 11.20 -48.44 -34.72
C ALA A 2 12.05 -47.96 -33.52
N LEU A 3 13.18 -48.65 -33.23
CA LEU A 3 14.07 -48.28 -32.12
C LEU A 3 14.86 -46.98 -32.39
N LEU A 4 15.21 -46.73 -33.66
CA LEU A 4 15.88 -45.49 -34.07
C LEU A 4 14.93 -44.29 -34.04
N ALA A 5 13.65 -44.49 -34.39
CA ALA A 5 12.64 -43.44 -34.30
C ALA A 5 12.38 -42.99 -32.86
N ARG A 6 12.37 -43.94 -31.90
CA ARG A 6 12.19 -43.64 -30.46
C ARG A 6 13.37 -42.86 -29.88
N LEU A 7 14.60 -43.22 -30.25
CA LEU A 7 15.82 -42.50 -29.82
C LEU A 7 15.91 -41.07 -30.39
N VAL A 8 15.46 -40.85 -31.63
CA VAL A 8 15.39 -39.50 -32.23
C VAL A 8 14.32 -38.65 -31.54
N SER A 9 13.16 -39.24 -31.22
CA SER A 9 12.09 -38.55 -30.48
C SER A 9 12.52 -38.15 -29.07
N GLU A 10 13.19 -39.03 -28.34
CA GLU A 10 13.70 -38.74 -26.99
C GLU A 10 14.80 -37.68 -27.00
N ARG A 11 15.71 -37.68 -27.99
CA ARG A 11 16.72 -36.61 -28.15
C ARG A 11 16.09 -35.25 -28.43
N ASN A 12 15.07 -35.18 -29.29
CA ASN A 12 14.41 -33.92 -29.59
C ASN A 12 13.67 -33.35 -28.37
N ASN A 13 13.06 -34.20 -27.54
CA ASN A 13 12.35 -33.74 -26.35
C ASN A 13 13.31 -33.20 -25.26
N VAL A 14 14.48 -33.82 -25.09
CA VAL A 14 15.52 -33.36 -24.15
C VAL A 14 16.13 -32.03 -24.60
N VAL A 15 16.36 -31.84 -25.91
CA VAL A 15 16.85 -30.55 -26.46
C VAL A 15 15.79 -29.45 -26.28
N THR A 16 14.51 -29.78 -26.41
CA THR A 16 13.40 -28.82 -26.22
C THR A 16 13.28 -28.39 -24.75
N GLN A 17 13.41 -29.32 -23.80
CA GLN A 17 13.39 -28.99 -22.35
C GLN A 17 14.58 -28.12 -21.92
N LYS A 18 15.77 -28.32 -22.51
CA LYS A 18 16.97 -27.58 -22.12
C LYS A 18 16.99 -26.12 -22.63
N ASN A 19 16.19 -25.79 -23.66
CA ASN A 19 16.09 -24.44 -24.22
C ASN A 19 14.98 -23.58 -23.58
N ILE A 20 14.10 -24.14 -22.74
CA ILE A 20 13.02 -23.38 -22.08
C ILE A 20 13.50 -22.75 -20.75
N SER A 21 14.64 -23.18 -20.20
CA SER A 21 15.14 -22.71 -18.89
C SER A 21 16.20 -21.61 -18.95
N GLN A 22 16.43 -20.96 -20.10
CA GLN A 22 17.54 -19.99 -20.25
C GLN A 22 17.17 -18.61 -20.85
N ASP A 23 15.90 -18.31 -21.17
CA ASP A 23 15.57 -17.03 -21.85
C ASP A 23 14.34 -16.26 -21.31
N ASN A 24 14.11 -16.28 -19.98
CA ASN A 24 13.11 -15.41 -19.34
C ASN A 24 13.69 -14.49 -18.25
N THR A 25 15.01 -14.26 -18.26
CA THR A 25 15.63 -13.20 -17.44
C THR A 25 15.89 -11.95 -18.27
N ALA A 26 14.85 -11.44 -18.94
CA ALA A 26 14.89 -10.19 -19.70
C ALA A 26 14.21 -9.06 -18.91
N ARG A 27 15.03 -8.35 -18.13
CA ARG A 27 14.84 -6.97 -17.62
C ARG A 27 13.63 -6.69 -16.71
N MET A 28 13.77 -6.97 -15.41
CA MET A 28 13.19 -6.09 -14.40
C MET A 28 13.95 -4.75 -14.45
N LYS A 29 13.36 -3.74 -15.10
CA LYS A 29 13.85 -2.36 -15.01
C LYS A 29 13.50 -1.84 -13.62
N ASN A 30 14.53 -1.63 -12.81
CA ASN A 30 14.60 -0.91 -11.53
C ASN A 30 13.24 -0.60 -10.85
N PRO A 31 12.96 -1.15 -9.66
CA PRO A 31 11.66 -1.00 -8.97
C PRO A 31 11.32 0.46 -8.64
N PHE A 32 12.30 1.36 -8.68
CA PHE A 32 12.12 2.79 -8.51
C PHE A 32 11.17 3.44 -9.53
N TYR A 33 11.05 2.93 -10.76
CA TYR A 33 10.16 3.56 -11.75
C TYR A 33 8.69 3.22 -11.51
N ILE A 34 8.40 2.01 -11.02
CA ILE A 34 7.07 1.58 -10.59
C ILE A 34 6.69 2.31 -9.29
N HIS A 35 7.65 2.49 -8.38
CA HIS A 35 7.49 3.29 -7.16
C HIS A 35 7.20 4.77 -7.46
N ARG A 36 7.87 5.36 -8.47
CA ARG A 36 7.60 6.73 -8.94
C ARG A 36 6.24 6.86 -9.63
N LEU A 37 5.80 5.82 -10.33
CA LEU A 37 4.48 5.79 -10.97
C LEU A 37 3.35 5.75 -9.92
N LEU A 38 3.48 4.92 -8.87
CA LEU A 38 2.49 4.83 -7.79
C LEU A 38 2.45 6.08 -6.90
N LEU A 39 3.61 6.67 -6.55
CA LEU A 39 3.67 7.94 -5.81
C LEU A 39 3.04 9.11 -6.59
N ALA A 40 3.23 9.16 -7.90
CA ALA A 40 2.64 10.20 -8.75
C ALA A 40 1.10 10.10 -8.81
N ILE A 41 0.53 8.89 -8.85
CA ILE A 41 -0.92 8.69 -8.89
C ILE A 41 -1.56 9.12 -7.56
N VAL A 42 -0.95 8.77 -6.41
CA VAL A 42 -1.45 9.18 -5.08
C VAL A 42 -1.40 10.70 -4.89
N ALA A 43 -0.36 11.37 -5.42
CA ALA A 43 -0.25 12.83 -5.33
C ALA A 43 -1.29 13.58 -6.21
N VAL A 44 -1.75 13.00 -7.31
CA VAL A 44 -2.75 13.61 -8.22
C VAL A 44 -4.15 13.59 -7.62
N PHE A 45 -4.52 12.57 -6.83
CA PHE A 45 -5.85 12.50 -6.18
C PHE A 45 -6.04 13.49 -5.02
N ILE A 46 -4.96 14.05 -4.45
CA ILE A 46 -5.04 15.04 -3.35
C ILE A 46 -5.26 16.48 -3.89
N ILE A 47 -4.96 16.75 -5.16
CA ILE A 47 -5.08 18.10 -5.74
C ILE A 47 -6.49 18.38 -6.29
N THR A 48 -7.30 17.35 -6.59
CA THR A 48 -8.65 17.50 -7.16
C THR A 48 -9.76 17.13 -6.17
N GLY A 49 -9.65 17.67 -4.95
CA GLY A 49 -10.63 17.47 -3.87
C GLY A 49 -10.84 18.72 -3.01
N CYS A 50 -10.57 19.90 -3.55
CA CYS A 50 -10.94 21.16 -2.92
C CYS A 50 -11.94 21.89 -3.82
N SER A 51 -13.08 22.23 -3.20
CA SER A 51 -13.96 23.34 -3.57
C SER A 51 -15.04 23.07 -4.62
N HIS A 52 -16.27 22.81 -4.14
CA HIS A 52 -17.50 23.36 -4.74
C HIS A 52 -18.44 23.79 -3.61
N ALA A 53 -18.26 25.03 -3.14
CA ALA A 53 -19.28 25.77 -2.40
C ALA A 53 -19.39 27.17 -3.04
N ALA A 54 -20.58 27.42 -3.58
CA ALA A 54 -21.29 28.69 -3.72
C ALA A 54 -20.55 29.94 -4.28
N ASN A 55 -21.12 30.41 -5.40
CA ASN A 55 -21.54 31.80 -5.65
C ASN A 55 -20.53 32.80 -6.26
N GLY A 56 -20.71 33.01 -7.57
CA GLY A 56 -21.14 34.33 -8.08
C GLY A 56 -20.09 35.37 -8.47
N SER A 57 -20.06 35.66 -9.78
CA SER A 57 -19.84 36.97 -10.42
C SER A 57 -18.46 37.32 -11.00
N LYS A 58 -18.49 37.50 -12.33
CA LYS A 58 -17.77 38.47 -13.17
C LYS A 58 -16.24 38.42 -13.25
N GLY A 59 -15.77 37.95 -14.40
CA GLY A 59 -15.37 38.87 -15.48
C GLY A 59 -13.88 39.18 -15.65
N SER A 60 -13.42 38.88 -16.87
CA SER A 60 -12.40 39.59 -17.67
C SER A 60 -11.01 38.97 -17.78
N GLU A 61 -10.67 38.73 -19.05
CA GLU A 61 -9.38 38.40 -19.63
C GLU A 61 -8.27 39.38 -19.24
N SER A 62 -7.03 38.89 -19.12
CA SER A 62 -5.92 39.40 -19.94
C SER A 62 -4.69 38.48 -19.85
N LYS A 63 -3.89 38.57 -20.91
CA LYS A 63 -2.85 37.67 -21.41
C LYS A 63 -1.47 38.31 -21.26
N SER A 64 -0.43 37.47 -21.26
CA SER A 64 1.01 37.78 -21.42
C SER A 64 1.73 38.08 -20.09
N THR A 65 2.98 37.69 -19.82
CA THR A 65 4.15 37.45 -20.70
C THR A 65 5.21 36.63 -19.94
N SER A 66 5.99 35.83 -20.67
CA SER A 66 7.19 35.11 -20.24
C SER A 66 8.45 35.99 -20.13
N SER A 67 9.36 35.68 -19.21
CA SER A 67 10.85 35.61 -19.34
C SER A 67 11.51 35.81 -17.95
N THR A 68 12.30 34.88 -17.38
CA THR A 68 13.72 34.48 -17.62
C THR A 68 14.74 35.27 -16.78
N SER A 69 15.71 34.52 -16.22
CA SER A 69 16.99 34.90 -15.57
C SER A 69 16.96 35.25 -14.07
N ALA A 70 17.98 34.99 -13.25
CA ALA A 70 19.17 34.11 -13.23
C ALA A 70 19.94 34.52 -11.95
N SER A 71 20.54 33.55 -11.22
CA SER A 71 21.56 33.72 -10.15
C SER A 71 21.15 34.55 -8.91
N SER A 72 21.49 34.18 -7.67
CA SER A 72 22.84 33.93 -7.17
C SER A 72 22.76 33.36 -5.74
N VAL A 73 23.78 32.57 -5.40
CA VAL A 73 24.13 32.01 -4.09
C VAL A 73 24.33 33.09 -3.01
N SER A 74 23.93 32.80 -1.78
CA SER A 74 24.59 33.36 -0.59
C SER A 74 24.47 32.42 0.62
N ASP A 75 25.50 32.54 1.44
CA ASP A 75 26.07 31.62 2.40
C ASP A 75 25.37 31.47 3.76
N GLN A 76 25.65 30.30 4.35
CA GLN A 76 25.95 29.99 5.76
C GLN A 76 25.10 30.50 6.94
N LYS A 77 24.72 29.48 7.72
CA LYS A 77 24.95 29.28 9.17
C LYS A 77 23.91 29.84 10.15
N THR A 78 23.23 28.88 10.76
CA THR A 78 22.60 28.85 12.10
C THR A 78 22.20 27.38 12.28
N ASP A 79 22.14 26.75 13.44
CA ASP A 79 22.68 26.95 14.77
C ASP A 79 22.52 25.59 15.48
N LYS A 80 23.07 25.46 16.68
CA LYS A 80 22.97 24.29 17.57
C LYS A 80 21.62 23.55 17.51
N LYS A 81 21.67 22.25 17.23
CA LYS A 81 20.59 21.31 17.53
C LYS A 81 20.76 20.86 18.99
N ASP A 82 20.16 21.61 19.90
CA ASP A 82 19.81 21.11 21.22
C ASP A 82 18.81 19.96 21.06
N GLU A 83 19.14 18.87 21.75
CA GLU A 83 18.47 17.59 21.80
C GLU A 83 17.34 17.66 22.85
N PRO A 84 16.06 17.50 22.48
CA PRO A 84 15.03 17.23 23.47
C PRO A 84 15.10 15.74 23.81
N LYS A 85 15.82 15.49 24.91
CA LYS A 85 15.77 14.31 25.75
C LYS A 85 14.35 13.75 25.82
N ALA A 86 14.23 12.50 25.40
CA ALA A 86 13.05 11.67 25.56
C ALA A 86 12.53 11.73 27.01
N GLU A 87 11.39 12.39 27.17
CA GLU A 87 10.57 12.30 28.36
C GLU A 87 9.83 10.96 28.29
N ALA A 88 10.46 9.94 28.87
CA ALA A 88 9.82 8.66 29.12
C ALA A 88 8.69 8.87 30.14
N GLU A 89 7.48 9.12 29.64
CA GLU A 89 6.26 9.05 30.44
C GLU A 89 6.14 7.63 31.00
N LYS A 90 6.42 7.50 32.29
CA LYS A 90 6.15 6.28 33.06
C LYS A 90 4.66 5.95 32.96
N PRO A 91 4.28 4.67 32.75
CA PRO A 91 2.89 4.29 32.78
C PRO A 91 2.37 4.45 34.22
N THR A 92 1.44 5.38 34.42
CA THR A 92 0.59 5.45 35.61
C THR A 92 -0.29 4.22 35.61
N LYS A 93 0.08 3.27 36.47
CA LYS A 93 -0.67 2.06 36.78
C LYS A 93 -1.86 2.46 37.66
N ASP A 94 -2.96 2.84 37.03
CA ASP A 94 -4.25 2.96 37.70
C ASP A 94 -5.09 1.71 37.48
N THR A 95 -5.67 1.29 38.59
CA THR A 95 -6.21 -0.03 38.86
C THR A 95 -7.72 0.02 38.66
N ASP A 96 -8.18 -0.44 37.51
CA ASP A 96 -9.52 -0.99 37.28
C ASP A 96 -9.38 -2.02 36.16
N ASN A 97 -9.95 -3.21 36.31
CA ASN A 97 -9.87 -4.31 35.31
C ASN A 97 -10.68 -4.01 34.03
N SER A 98 -10.96 -2.74 33.76
CA SER A 98 -11.71 -2.24 32.63
C SER A 98 -10.75 -1.87 31.49
N VAL A 99 -11.08 -2.31 30.28
CA VAL A 99 -10.31 -1.98 29.07
C VAL A 99 -10.19 -0.45 28.93
N PRO A 100 -8.96 0.10 28.81
CA PRO A 100 -8.73 1.54 28.67
C PRO A 100 -9.53 2.17 27.53
N THR A 101 -9.93 3.44 27.69
CA THR A 101 -10.69 4.15 26.64
C THR A 101 -9.96 4.20 25.30
N GLU A 102 -8.63 4.38 25.32
CA GLU A 102 -7.81 4.38 24.10
C GLU A 102 -7.93 3.08 23.30
N TYR A 103 -8.02 1.93 23.99
CA TYR A 103 -8.11 0.61 23.37
C TYR A 103 -9.47 0.41 22.69
N LYS A 104 -10.54 0.91 23.32
CA LYS A 104 -11.90 0.92 22.74
C LYS A 104 -11.95 1.81 21.49
N SER A 105 -11.31 2.98 21.53
CA SER A 105 -11.21 3.88 20.37
C SER A 105 -10.44 3.24 19.23
N ALA A 106 -9.29 2.61 19.51
CA ALA A 106 -8.50 1.89 18.51
C ALA A 106 -9.30 0.74 17.88
N LEU A 107 -10.02 -0.05 18.68
CA LEU A 107 -10.92 -1.10 18.18
C LEU A 107 -11.99 -0.51 17.25
N LYS A 108 -12.63 0.60 17.62
CA LYS A 108 -13.67 1.19 16.78
C LYS A 108 -13.13 1.70 15.45
N GLN A 109 -11.92 2.24 15.45
CA GLN A 109 -11.26 2.67 14.23
C GLN A 109 -10.81 1.48 13.37
N ALA A 110 -10.33 0.39 13.97
CA ALA A 110 -10.03 -0.86 13.28
C ALA A 110 -11.26 -1.44 12.56
N GLU A 111 -12.40 -1.48 13.24
CA GLU A 111 -13.68 -1.90 12.64
C GLU A 111 -14.02 -1.04 11.41
N THR A 112 -13.79 0.28 11.50
CA THR A 112 -14.06 1.22 10.41
C THR A 112 -13.15 0.96 9.21
N TYR A 113 -11.85 0.76 9.44
CA TYR A 113 -10.90 0.42 8.38
C TYR A 113 -11.21 -0.91 7.72
N SER A 114 -11.54 -1.94 8.50
CA SER A 114 -11.97 -3.22 7.95
C SER A 114 -13.24 -3.07 7.10
N LYS A 115 -14.28 -2.44 7.65
CA LYS A 115 -15.60 -2.40 7.03
C LYS A 115 -15.66 -1.58 5.74
N TYR A 116 -14.99 -0.43 5.72
CA TYR A 116 -15.14 0.54 4.63
C TYR A 116 -13.92 0.62 3.72
N MET A 117 -12.73 0.27 4.23
CA MET A 117 -11.50 0.28 3.45
C MET A 117 -11.03 -1.12 3.08
N HIS A 118 -11.63 -2.17 3.65
CA HIS A 118 -11.30 -3.57 3.36
C HIS A 118 -9.80 -3.87 3.54
N MET A 119 -9.20 -3.26 4.56
CA MET A 119 -7.77 -3.38 4.81
C MET A 119 -7.42 -4.75 5.41
N SER A 120 -6.19 -5.19 5.20
CA SER A 120 -5.64 -6.36 5.88
C SER A 120 -5.42 -6.10 7.37
N LYS A 121 -5.25 -7.17 8.14
CA LYS A 121 -4.90 -7.09 9.56
C LYS A 121 -3.63 -6.26 9.79
N GLN A 122 -2.57 -6.51 9.01
CA GLN A 122 -1.32 -5.77 9.13
C GLN A 122 -1.45 -4.31 8.67
N GLY A 123 -2.23 -4.05 7.62
CA GLY A 123 -2.52 -2.71 7.13
C GLY A 123 -3.23 -1.86 8.18
N ILE A 124 -4.25 -2.43 8.84
CA ILE A 124 -4.98 -1.75 9.92
C ILE A 124 -4.04 -1.44 11.08
N TYR A 125 -3.21 -2.39 11.53
CA TYR A 125 -2.24 -2.13 12.60
C TYR A 125 -1.36 -0.92 12.28
N LYS A 126 -0.77 -0.91 11.07
CA LYS A 126 0.07 0.20 10.61
C LYS A 126 -0.67 1.53 10.59
N GLN A 127 -1.93 1.56 10.15
CA GLN A 127 -2.73 2.79 10.16
C GLN A 127 -3.04 3.27 11.58
N LEU A 128 -3.37 2.36 12.49
CA LEU A 128 -3.63 2.72 13.88
C LEU A 128 -2.41 3.32 14.56
N THR A 129 -1.20 2.80 14.28
CA THR A 129 0.05 3.30 14.87
C THR A 129 0.70 4.45 14.08
N SER A 130 0.18 4.79 12.90
CA SER A 130 0.79 5.81 12.03
C SER A 130 0.66 7.22 12.63
N GLU A 131 1.72 8.01 12.49
CA GLU A 131 1.72 9.45 12.79
C GLU A 131 0.73 10.25 11.93
N TYR A 132 0.26 9.68 10.81
CA TYR A 132 -0.73 10.29 9.92
C TYR A 132 -2.09 9.59 9.97
N GLY A 133 -2.22 8.55 10.81
CA GLY A 133 -3.45 7.76 10.96
C GLY A 133 -4.03 7.90 12.36
N GLY A 134 -4.14 6.77 13.07
CA GLY A 134 -4.75 6.70 14.39
C GLY A 134 -3.89 7.25 15.53
N LYS A 135 -2.55 7.30 15.37
CA LYS A 135 -1.59 7.74 16.41
C LYS A 135 -1.74 7.01 17.75
N PHE A 136 -2.31 5.81 17.74
CA PHE A 136 -2.47 5.01 18.94
C PHE A 136 -1.14 4.40 19.35
N LYS A 137 -0.97 4.18 20.66
CA LYS A 137 0.13 3.37 21.16
C LYS A 137 0.09 1.94 20.57
N PRO A 138 1.24 1.30 20.33
CA PRO A 138 1.31 -0.06 19.78
C PRO A 138 0.43 -1.07 20.51
N GLU A 139 0.32 -0.97 21.84
CA GLU A 139 -0.46 -1.89 22.66
C GLU A 139 -1.98 -1.74 22.43
N ALA A 140 -2.46 -0.51 22.24
CA ALA A 140 -3.87 -0.24 21.91
C ALA A 140 -4.21 -0.72 20.49
N ALA A 141 -3.30 -0.51 19.53
CA ALA A 141 -3.44 -1.00 18.17
C ALA A 141 -3.43 -2.54 18.11
N GLN A 142 -2.54 -3.19 18.87
CA GLN A 142 -2.50 -4.65 18.96
C GLN A 142 -3.78 -5.20 19.57
N TYR A 143 -4.26 -4.61 20.68
CA TYR A 143 -5.55 -4.96 21.25
C TYR A 143 -6.69 -4.84 20.23
N ALA A 144 -6.72 -3.75 19.44
CA ALA A 144 -7.73 -3.56 18.41
C ALA A 144 -7.69 -4.68 17.35
N ILE A 145 -6.50 -5.07 16.91
CA ILE A 145 -6.29 -6.14 15.92
C ILE A 145 -6.68 -7.52 16.44
N ASP A 146 -6.48 -7.77 17.73
CA ASP A 146 -6.84 -9.04 18.35
C ASP A 146 -8.33 -9.17 18.62
N ASN A 147 -9.05 -8.03 18.73
CA ASN A 147 -10.46 -8.00 19.10
C ASN A 147 -11.40 -7.60 17.95
N VAL A 148 -10.88 -7.09 16.84
CA VAL A 148 -11.70 -6.76 15.67
C VAL A 148 -12.29 -8.03 15.06
N GLN A 149 -13.61 -8.05 14.91
CA GLN A 149 -14.33 -9.13 14.25
C GLN A 149 -14.48 -8.78 12.78
N ALA A 150 -13.63 -9.39 11.94
CA ALA A 150 -13.62 -9.18 10.51
C ALA A 150 -13.42 -10.50 9.78
N ASP A 151 -14.05 -10.62 8.62
CA ASP A 151 -13.70 -11.65 7.65
C ASP A 151 -12.57 -11.12 6.76
N TRP A 152 -11.36 -11.57 7.05
CA TRP A 152 -10.16 -11.10 6.35
C TRP A 152 -10.07 -11.59 4.90
N ASN A 153 -10.65 -12.75 4.61
CA ASN A 153 -10.79 -13.28 3.27
C ASN A 153 -11.74 -12.41 2.44
N GLU A 154 -12.86 -12.00 3.04
CA GLU A 154 -13.79 -11.06 2.39
C GLU A 154 -13.14 -9.68 2.18
N ASN A 155 -12.37 -9.17 3.13
CA ASN A 155 -11.61 -7.92 2.93
C ASN A 155 -10.64 -8.05 1.75
N ALA A 156 -9.88 -9.15 1.68
CA ALA A 156 -8.96 -9.41 0.58
C ALA A 156 -9.69 -9.49 -0.77
N LEU A 157 -10.83 -10.20 -0.82
CA LEU A 157 -11.67 -10.30 -2.01
C LEU A 157 -12.20 -8.92 -2.45
N LYS A 158 -12.67 -8.09 -1.52
CA LYS A 158 -13.12 -6.73 -1.84
C LYS A 158 -11.99 -5.87 -2.39
N LYS A 159 -10.78 -5.95 -1.83
CA LYS A 159 -9.61 -5.26 -2.39
C LYS A 159 -9.24 -5.78 -3.77
N ALA A 160 -9.25 -7.10 -3.96
CA ALA A 160 -9.00 -7.73 -5.25
C ALA A 160 -10.00 -7.24 -6.31
N GLN A 161 -11.29 -7.22 -5.99
CA GLN A 161 -12.35 -6.70 -6.86
C GLN A 161 -12.12 -5.23 -7.22
N SER A 162 -11.75 -4.38 -6.25
CA SER A 162 -11.40 -2.98 -6.53
C SER A 162 -10.20 -2.88 -7.49
N TYR A 163 -9.14 -3.65 -7.28
CA TYR A 163 -7.98 -3.63 -8.18
C TYR A 163 -8.30 -4.13 -9.58
N GLN A 164 -9.12 -5.17 -9.69
CA GLN A 164 -9.58 -5.69 -10.98
C GLN A 164 -10.44 -4.66 -11.72
N LYS A 165 -11.39 -4.04 -11.01
CA LYS A 165 -12.36 -3.11 -11.60
C LYS A 165 -11.75 -1.76 -11.94
N ASP A 166 -11.05 -1.15 -11.00
CA ASP A 166 -10.64 0.26 -11.07
C ASP A 166 -9.24 0.41 -11.67
N MET A 167 -8.39 -0.61 -11.54
CA MET A 167 -7.02 -0.60 -12.06
C MET A 167 -6.77 -1.63 -13.17
N HIS A 168 -7.78 -2.43 -13.55
CA HIS A 168 -7.70 -3.42 -14.62
C HIS A 168 -6.52 -4.40 -14.49
N MET A 169 -6.17 -4.73 -13.24
CA MET A 169 -5.04 -5.61 -12.95
C MET A 169 -5.37 -7.07 -13.23
N SER A 170 -4.37 -7.86 -13.63
CA SER A 170 -4.50 -9.31 -13.77
C SER A 170 -4.58 -9.99 -12.40
N PRO A 171 -5.16 -11.20 -12.28
CA PRO A 171 -5.21 -11.93 -11.00
C PRO A 171 -3.84 -12.13 -10.35
N GLU A 172 -2.80 -12.40 -11.13
CA GLU A 172 -1.42 -12.51 -10.63
C GLU A 172 -0.90 -11.18 -10.07
N ALA A 173 -1.08 -10.07 -10.80
CA ALA A 173 -0.67 -8.76 -10.30
C ALA A 173 -1.46 -8.34 -9.06
N ILE A 174 -2.73 -8.75 -8.95
CA ILE A 174 -3.56 -8.54 -7.76
C ILE A 174 -3.01 -9.33 -6.58
N ARG A 175 -2.69 -10.62 -6.75
CA ARG A 175 -2.09 -11.44 -5.69
C ARG A 175 -0.79 -10.83 -5.16
N ASP A 176 0.08 -10.39 -6.07
CA ASP A 176 1.34 -9.74 -5.70
C ASP A 176 1.10 -8.42 -4.97
N GLN A 177 0.12 -7.63 -5.40
CA GLN A 177 -0.25 -6.37 -4.76
C GLN A 177 -0.87 -6.57 -3.37
N LEU A 178 -1.71 -7.59 -3.20
CA LEU A 178 -2.34 -7.92 -1.92
C LEU A 178 -1.30 -8.35 -0.89
N THR A 179 -0.29 -9.11 -1.30
CA THR A 179 0.77 -9.64 -0.39
C THR A 179 1.95 -8.69 -0.24
N SER A 180 2.09 -7.68 -1.10
CA SER A 180 3.25 -6.79 -1.15
C SER A 180 3.54 -6.10 0.18
N GLU A 181 4.82 -6.04 0.55
CA GLU A 181 5.34 -5.30 1.70
C GLU A 181 5.05 -3.79 1.67
N TYR A 182 4.77 -3.26 0.47
CA TYR A 182 4.39 -1.87 0.26
C TYR A 182 2.95 -1.70 -0.19
N GLY A 183 2.22 -2.80 -0.36
CA GLY A 183 0.82 -2.84 -0.76
C GLY A 183 -0.09 -3.10 0.44
N GLU A 184 -1.01 -4.06 0.28
CA GLU A 184 -2.07 -4.31 1.26
C GLU A 184 -1.61 -5.19 2.44
N LYS A 185 -0.57 -6.00 2.27
CA LYS A 185 -0.03 -6.90 3.31
C LYS A 185 -1.04 -7.91 3.87
N PHE A 186 -1.92 -8.41 3.00
CA PHE A 186 -2.66 -9.63 3.28
C PHE A 186 -1.70 -10.81 3.37
N THR A 187 -2.12 -11.85 4.10
CA THR A 187 -1.42 -13.13 4.09
C THR A 187 -1.48 -13.78 2.70
N PRO A 188 -0.53 -14.65 2.34
CA PRO A 188 -0.58 -15.40 1.09
C PRO A 188 -1.90 -16.16 0.93
N GLU A 189 -2.44 -16.73 2.00
CA GLU A 189 -3.68 -17.50 2.01
C GLU A 189 -4.91 -16.62 1.72
N GLU A 190 -5.00 -15.44 2.33
CA GLU A 190 -6.07 -14.46 2.07
C GLU A 190 -6.00 -13.94 0.63
N ALA A 191 -4.80 -13.68 0.12
CA ALA A 191 -4.60 -13.24 -1.26
C ALA A 191 -4.99 -14.34 -2.26
N GLU A 192 -4.63 -15.60 -1.99
CA GLU A 192 -5.01 -16.74 -2.83
C GLU A 192 -6.53 -16.97 -2.81
N TYR A 193 -7.15 -16.88 -1.63
CA TYR A 193 -8.61 -16.89 -1.52
C TYR A 193 -9.23 -15.79 -2.40
N ALA A 194 -8.73 -14.55 -2.28
CA ALA A 194 -9.28 -13.43 -3.02
C ALA A 194 -9.22 -13.64 -4.54
N VAL A 195 -8.07 -14.06 -5.09
CA VAL A 195 -7.91 -14.23 -6.54
C VAL A 195 -8.66 -15.44 -7.10
N SER A 196 -8.79 -16.51 -6.32
CA SER A 196 -9.58 -17.69 -6.72
C SER A 196 -11.10 -17.43 -6.76
N HIS A 197 -11.56 -16.35 -6.12
CA HIS A 197 -12.96 -15.92 -6.07
C HIS A 197 -13.24 -14.68 -6.93
N LEU A 198 -12.28 -14.22 -7.74
CA LEU A 198 -12.54 -13.19 -8.76
C LEU A 198 -13.38 -13.76 -9.91
N SER A 199 -14.24 -12.92 -10.47
CA SER A 199 -15.08 -13.23 -11.64
C SER A 199 -14.60 -12.51 -12.90
#